data_AF-A0A1H5ZZN6-F1
#
_entry.id   AF-A0A1H5ZZN6-F1
#
_cell.length_a   1.000
_cell.length_b   1.000
_cell.length_c   1.000
_cell.angle_alpha   90.00
_cell.angle_beta   90.00
_cell.angle_gamma   90.00
#
_symmetry.space_group_name_H-M   'P 1'
#
loop_
_entity.id
_entity.type
_entity.pdbx_description
1 polymer ?
#
loop_
_entity_poly.entity_id
_entity_poly.type
_entity_poly.pdbx_seq_one_letter_code
_entity_poly.pdbx_strand_id
1 'polypeptide(L)'
;MDDLLYGTRDKRGNWAPNEQAKPAPIWQRPFSLRKVLAWVPEYLWPWNAFHLATAIIWVTLLIPSWESLATLSITNYLWLYGLNAAGLFVFLGSFELIYYVKRKQGNRFKYNGKFPSENPSDVFWFKSQNIDNFLRSFFITVPLWTVVEIVMLWAYANSWAVWLPWTTHWVWLTVVILLAPAVHEIYFFCLHRLIHTPFLYKHIHSVHHNSINPSPWSSLSMHPGEGFPYMAEAWLHLLIPSNPICAYFTLHAAGFGAINGHLGFEKLELTEDTTLDSHAYVHYLHHKYFEVNYGGDGVVPLDMLFGTWHDGSKEADEKMKARFRKKKEKQNSRKPTATPAE
;
A
#
# COMPACT_ATOMS: atom_id res chain seq x y z
N MET A 1 4.26 -26.86 3.05
CA MET A 1 5.05 -26.35 4.19
C MET A 1 4.22 -26.40 5.48
N ASP A 2 4.83 -26.61 6.65
CA ASP A 2 4.15 -26.45 7.96
C ASP A 2 4.35 -25.01 8.44
N ASP A 3 3.26 -24.25 8.55
CA ASP A 3 3.30 -22.83 8.92
C ASP A 3 3.40 -22.61 10.43
N LEU A 4 3.18 -23.64 11.25
CA LEU A 4 3.32 -23.57 12.71
C LEU A 4 4.78 -23.54 13.15
N LEU A 5 5.71 -23.91 12.27
CA LEU A 5 7.15 -23.69 12.49
C LEU A 5 7.51 -22.20 12.52
N TYR A 6 6.71 -21.35 11.87
CA TYR A 6 6.98 -19.92 11.69
C TYR A 6 6.05 -19.02 12.51
N GLY A 7 4.97 -19.55 13.06
CA GLY A 7 3.98 -18.77 13.79
C GLY A 7 3.01 -19.61 14.61
N THR A 8 2.03 -18.94 15.19
CA THR A 8 1.00 -19.59 16.03
C THR A 8 -0.39 -19.19 15.57
N ARG A 9 -1.38 -20.00 15.92
CA ARG A 9 -2.79 -19.70 15.65
C ARG A 9 -3.58 -19.47 16.92
N ASP A 10 -4.48 -18.49 16.88
CA ASP A 10 -5.49 -18.32 17.92
C ASP A 10 -6.68 -19.29 17.74
N LYS A 11 -7.60 -19.29 18.72
CA LYS A 11 -8.82 -20.12 18.69
C LYS A 11 -9.76 -19.82 17.52
N ARG A 12 -9.61 -18.66 16.85
CA ARG A 12 -10.39 -18.24 15.67
C ARG A 12 -9.68 -18.61 14.37
N GLY A 13 -8.51 -19.26 14.45
CA GLY A 13 -7.70 -19.64 13.31
C GLY A 13 -6.83 -18.52 12.74
N ASN A 14 -6.77 -17.35 13.40
CA ASN A 14 -5.91 -16.25 12.96
C ASN A 14 -4.45 -16.62 13.22
N TRP A 15 -3.60 -16.40 12.23
CA TRP A 15 -2.17 -16.70 12.31
C TRP A 15 -1.37 -15.44 12.68
N ALA A 16 -0.34 -15.60 13.50
CA ALA A 16 0.63 -14.55 13.80
C ALA A 16 2.05 -15.14 13.76
N PRO A 17 3.03 -14.39 13.21
CA PRO A 17 4.42 -14.85 13.14
C PRO A 17 5.04 -14.95 14.52
N ASN A 18 5.99 -15.88 14.68
CA ASN A 18 6.84 -15.99 15.86
C ASN A 18 7.83 -14.81 15.92
N GLU A 19 8.30 -14.37 14.76
CA GLU A 19 9.16 -13.20 14.64
C GLU A 19 8.34 -11.91 14.68
N GLN A 20 8.79 -10.95 15.48
CA GLN A 20 8.20 -9.61 15.54
C GLN A 20 8.58 -8.81 14.29
N ALA A 21 7.66 -7.99 13.81
CA ALA A 21 7.97 -7.07 12.72
C ALA A 21 9.07 -6.08 13.14
N LYS A 22 9.97 -5.77 12.22
CA LYS A 22 11.11 -4.86 12.45
C LYS A 22 11.13 -3.78 11.37
N PRO A 23 11.57 -2.56 11.68
CA PRO A 23 11.87 -1.58 10.66
C PRO A 23 13.08 -2.03 9.83
N ALA A 24 13.32 -1.35 8.71
CA ALA A 24 14.50 -1.56 7.88
C ALA A 24 15.79 -1.54 8.73
N PRO A 25 16.79 -2.40 8.42
CA PRO A 25 17.97 -2.59 9.27
C PRO A 25 18.77 -1.33 9.61
N ILE A 26 18.67 -0.28 8.78
CA ILE A 26 19.31 1.01 9.04
C ILE A 26 18.81 1.67 10.34
N TRP A 27 17.59 1.36 10.77
CA TRP A 27 16.96 1.89 11.98
C TRP A 27 17.09 0.97 13.20
N GLN A 28 17.56 -0.27 13.00
CA GLN A 28 17.70 -1.24 14.07
C GLN A 28 18.87 -0.86 15.00
N ARG A 29 18.71 -1.15 16.29
CA ARG A 29 19.72 -0.90 17.33
C ARG A 29 20.12 -2.22 18.02
N PRO A 30 21.44 -2.47 18.23
CA PRO A 30 22.57 -1.68 17.75
C PRO A 30 22.69 -1.68 16.21
N PHE A 31 23.19 -0.57 15.64
CA PHE A 31 23.37 -0.45 14.19
C PHE A 31 24.35 -1.50 13.67
N SER A 32 24.05 -2.10 12.53
CA SER A 32 24.92 -3.10 11.90
C SER A 32 24.99 -2.89 10.39
N LEU A 33 26.14 -2.41 9.90
CA LEU A 33 26.36 -2.25 8.47
C LEU A 33 26.19 -3.59 7.71
N ARG A 34 26.60 -4.71 8.32
CA ARG A 34 26.41 -6.04 7.73
C ARG A 34 24.93 -6.36 7.48
N LYS A 35 24.04 -6.02 8.43
CA LYS A 35 22.59 -6.23 8.23
C LYS A 35 22.02 -5.32 7.16
N VAL A 36 22.48 -4.06 7.09
CA VAL A 36 22.09 -3.12 6.04
C VAL A 36 22.49 -3.64 4.66
N LEU A 37 23.75 -4.06 4.50
CA LEU A 37 24.24 -4.60 3.23
C LEU A 37 23.53 -5.90 2.84
N ALA A 38 23.21 -6.77 3.81
CA ALA A 38 22.47 -8.00 3.57
C ALA A 38 21.00 -7.76 3.16
N TRP A 39 20.44 -6.60 3.48
CA TRP A 39 19.07 -6.21 3.12
C TRP A 39 18.97 -5.54 1.75
N VAL A 40 20.07 -5.03 1.18
CA VAL A 40 20.05 -4.39 -0.14
C VAL A 40 19.44 -5.29 -1.23
N PRO A 41 19.75 -6.60 -1.33
CA PRO A 41 19.11 -7.46 -2.32
C PRO A 41 17.58 -7.54 -2.15
N GLU A 42 17.09 -7.66 -0.92
CA GLU A 42 15.65 -7.70 -0.58
C GLU A 42 14.97 -6.35 -0.86
N TYR A 43 15.67 -5.25 -0.59
CA TYR A 43 15.18 -3.91 -0.93
C TYR A 43 15.01 -3.73 -2.43
N LEU A 44 15.89 -4.30 -3.26
CA LEU A 44 15.82 -4.18 -4.71
C LEU A 44 14.88 -5.21 -5.34
N TRP A 45 14.81 -6.43 -4.80
CA TRP A 45 14.13 -7.57 -5.41
C TRP A 45 13.17 -8.26 -4.43
N PRO A 46 11.95 -8.67 -4.86
CA PRO A 46 11.43 -8.57 -6.23
C PRO A 46 10.63 -7.30 -6.53
N TRP A 47 10.07 -6.66 -5.51
CA TRP A 47 9.02 -5.65 -5.69
C TRP A 47 9.50 -4.39 -6.41
N ASN A 48 10.59 -3.78 -5.94
CA ASN A 48 11.13 -2.58 -6.58
C ASN A 48 11.65 -2.86 -7.99
N ALA A 49 12.28 -4.01 -8.23
CA ALA A 49 12.66 -4.44 -9.57
C ALA A 49 11.44 -4.60 -10.50
N PHE A 50 10.33 -5.16 -10.01
CA PHE A 50 9.08 -5.28 -10.76
C PHE A 50 8.48 -3.91 -11.11
N HIS A 51 8.40 -2.98 -10.15
CA HIS A 51 7.90 -1.61 -10.40
C HIS A 51 8.78 -0.87 -11.40
N LEU A 52 10.11 -1.00 -11.31
CA LEU A 52 11.03 -0.37 -12.25
C LEU A 52 10.92 -0.97 -13.66
N ALA A 53 10.85 -2.30 -13.77
CA ALA A 53 10.70 -2.98 -15.05
C ALA A 53 9.41 -2.55 -15.76
N THR A 54 8.28 -2.53 -15.04
CA THR A 54 7.00 -2.09 -15.59
C THR A 54 7.01 -0.60 -15.94
N ALA A 55 7.64 0.26 -15.15
CA ALA A 55 7.80 1.68 -15.45
C ALA A 55 8.58 1.92 -16.74
N ILE A 56 9.70 1.21 -16.93
CA ILE A 56 10.49 1.26 -18.17
C ILE A 56 9.64 0.79 -19.36
N ILE A 57 8.95 -0.35 -19.23
CA ILE A 57 8.09 -0.88 -20.29
C ILE A 57 7.00 0.13 -20.68
N TRP A 58 6.32 0.73 -19.70
CA TRP A 58 5.27 1.72 -19.96
C TRP A 58 5.82 2.90 -20.75
N VAL A 59 6.84 3.57 -20.21
CA VAL A 59 7.38 4.80 -20.79
C VAL A 59 8.02 4.59 -22.14
N THR A 60 8.67 3.44 -22.37
CA THR A 60 9.44 3.19 -23.59
C THR A 60 8.63 2.51 -24.69
N LEU A 61 7.59 1.74 -24.36
CA LEU A 61 6.90 0.89 -25.33
C LEU A 61 5.39 1.13 -25.43
N LEU A 62 4.71 1.54 -24.35
CA LEU A 62 3.25 1.45 -24.27
C LEU A 62 2.54 2.80 -24.24
N ILE A 63 3.12 3.84 -23.64
CA ILE A 63 2.48 5.16 -23.59
C ILE A 63 2.34 5.76 -25.00
N PRO A 64 1.37 6.66 -25.22
CA PRO A 64 1.27 7.40 -26.49
C PRO A 64 2.54 8.20 -26.77
N SER A 65 2.74 8.61 -28.03
CA SER A 65 3.88 9.44 -28.38
C SER A 65 3.88 10.77 -27.62
N TRP A 66 5.06 11.29 -27.32
CA TRP A 66 5.21 12.58 -26.63
C TRP A 66 4.56 13.74 -27.39
N GLU A 67 4.55 13.69 -28.72
CA GLU A 67 3.81 14.63 -29.56
C GLU A 67 2.29 14.55 -29.30
N SER A 68 1.72 13.33 -29.23
CA SER A 68 0.31 13.16 -28.91
C SER A 68 -0.02 13.63 -27.48
N LEU A 69 0.87 13.34 -26.53
CA LEU A 69 0.74 13.72 -25.12
C LEU A 69 0.88 15.23 -24.89
N ALA A 70 1.35 16.01 -25.88
CA ALA A 70 1.37 17.47 -25.78
C ALA A 70 -0.04 18.07 -25.68
N THR A 71 -1.07 17.31 -26.05
CA THR A 71 -2.48 17.70 -25.88
C THR A 71 -3.23 16.69 -25.01
N LEU A 72 -4.10 17.20 -24.12
CA LEU A 72 -5.00 16.34 -23.36
C LEU A 72 -6.11 15.85 -24.28
N SER A 73 -6.16 14.54 -24.51
CA SER A 73 -7.18 13.90 -25.35
C SER A 73 -7.85 12.73 -24.63
N ILE A 74 -9.14 12.55 -24.91
CA ILE A 74 -9.88 11.40 -24.37
C ILE A 74 -9.32 10.08 -24.88
N THR A 75 -8.78 10.06 -26.11
CA THR A 75 -8.15 8.87 -26.69
C THR A 75 -6.91 8.44 -25.90
N ASN A 76 -6.02 9.38 -25.55
CA ASN A 76 -4.85 9.09 -24.72
C ASN A 76 -5.27 8.65 -23.32
N TYR A 77 -6.27 9.31 -22.73
CA TYR A 77 -6.80 8.91 -21.42
C TYR A 77 -7.33 7.47 -21.46
N LEU A 78 -8.16 7.11 -22.43
CA LEU A 78 -8.74 5.76 -22.53
C LEU A 78 -7.67 4.69 -22.80
N TRP A 79 -6.63 5.02 -23.58
CA TRP A 79 -5.49 4.13 -23.80
C TRP A 79 -4.72 3.86 -22.51
N LEU A 80 -4.33 4.91 -21.79
CA LEU A 80 -3.62 4.81 -20.51
C LEU A 80 -4.45 4.09 -19.45
N TYR A 81 -5.74 4.41 -19.35
CA TYR A 81 -6.70 3.70 -18.50
C TYR A 81 -6.73 2.20 -18.82
N GLY A 82 -6.82 1.85 -20.11
CA GLY A 82 -6.81 0.47 -20.57
C GLY A 82 -5.52 -0.27 -20.19
N LEU A 83 -4.37 0.38 -20.33
CA LEU A 83 -3.07 -0.17 -19.93
C LEU A 83 -3.02 -0.43 -18.41
N ASN A 84 -3.36 0.56 -17.59
CA ASN A 84 -3.34 0.44 -16.13
C ASN A 84 -4.32 -0.63 -15.64
N ALA A 85 -5.55 -0.60 -16.17
CA ALA A 85 -6.57 -1.59 -15.85
C ALA A 85 -6.12 -3.00 -16.24
N ALA A 86 -5.61 -3.20 -17.46
CA ALA A 86 -5.14 -4.52 -17.90
C ALA A 86 -3.96 -5.01 -17.04
N GLY A 87 -2.98 -4.14 -16.77
CA GLY A 87 -1.84 -4.45 -15.92
C GLY A 87 -2.26 -4.87 -14.52
N LEU A 88 -3.11 -4.06 -13.86
CA LEU A 88 -3.62 -4.38 -12.51
C LEU A 88 -4.50 -5.62 -12.49
N PHE A 89 -5.33 -5.83 -13.52
CA PHE A 89 -6.18 -7.00 -13.62
C PHE A 89 -5.34 -8.28 -13.69
N VAL A 90 -4.31 -8.30 -14.54
CA VAL A 90 -3.40 -9.43 -14.64
C VAL A 90 -2.64 -9.61 -13.33
N PHE A 91 -2.10 -8.54 -12.75
CA PHE A 91 -1.27 -8.63 -11.55
C PHE A 91 -2.08 -9.02 -10.31
N LEU A 92 -2.98 -8.15 -9.83
CA LEU A 92 -3.81 -8.41 -8.65
C LEU A 92 -4.72 -9.62 -8.85
N GLY A 93 -5.28 -9.78 -10.04
CA GLY A 93 -6.14 -10.92 -10.37
C GLY A 93 -5.40 -12.25 -10.37
N SER A 94 -4.11 -12.29 -10.68
CA SER A 94 -3.31 -13.52 -10.54
C SER A 94 -3.17 -13.93 -9.08
N PHE A 95 -2.87 -12.99 -8.17
CA PHE A 95 -2.83 -13.29 -6.74
C PHE A 95 -4.20 -13.70 -6.20
N GLU A 96 -5.26 -12.98 -6.58
CA GLU A 96 -6.62 -13.34 -6.19
C GLU A 96 -6.98 -14.75 -6.66
N LEU A 97 -6.76 -15.05 -7.94
CA LEU A 97 -7.10 -16.33 -8.53
C LEU A 97 -6.36 -17.49 -7.85
N ILE A 98 -5.05 -17.33 -7.61
CA ILE A 98 -4.21 -18.39 -7.07
C ILE A 98 -4.46 -18.60 -5.57
N TYR A 99 -4.46 -17.52 -4.79
CA TYR A 99 -4.44 -17.62 -3.31
C TYR A 99 -5.81 -17.48 -2.66
N TYR A 100 -6.78 -16.82 -3.30
CA TYR A 100 -8.11 -16.59 -2.72
C TYR A 100 -9.20 -17.45 -3.37
N VAL A 101 -9.17 -17.62 -4.70
CA VAL A 101 -10.15 -18.46 -5.42
C VAL A 101 -9.74 -19.93 -5.41
N LYS A 102 -8.55 -20.26 -5.94
CA LYS A 102 -8.03 -21.64 -5.95
C LYS A 102 -7.53 -22.09 -4.58
N ARG A 103 -7.25 -21.14 -3.67
CA ARG A 103 -6.74 -21.39 -2.31
C ARG A 103 -5.54 -22.34 -2.29
N LYS A 104 -4.56 -22.10 -3.16
CA LYS A 104 -3.39 -22.97 -3.35
C LYS A 104 -2.74 -23.45 -2.04
N GLN A 105 -2.63 -22.55 -1.05
CA GLN A 105 -2.03 -22.86 0.26
C GLN A 105 -3.05 -23.01 1.41
N GLY A 106 -4.35 -23.03 1.09
CA GLY A 106 -5.42 -23.02 2.08
C GLY A 106 -5.26 -21.86 3.06
N ASN A 107 -5.32 -22.17 4.36
CA ASN A 107 -5.14 -21.19 5.43
C ASN A 107 -3.69 -20.97 5.85
N ARG A 108 -2.72 -21.73 5.32
CA ARG A 108 -1.32 -21.63 5.75
C ARG A 108 -0.81 -20.20 5.60
N PHE A 109 -0.15 -19.70 6.65
CA PHE A 109 0.35 -18.32 6.75
C PHE A 109 -0.73 -17.22 6.71
N LYS A 110 -2.03 -17.55 6.69
CA LYS A 110 -3.11 -16.57 6.59
C LYS A 110 -3.38 -15.89 7.92
N TYR A 111 -3.23 -14.56 7.98
CA TYR A 111 -3.39 -13.83 9.23
C TYR A 111 -4.81 -13.91 9.79
N ASN A 112 -5.82 -13.80 8.94
CA ASN A 112 -7.21 -14.06 9.32
C ASN A 112 -7.60 -15.49 8.91
N GLY A 113 -8.10 -16.29 9.84
CA GLY A 113 -8.47 -17.68 9.57
C GLY A 113 -9.61 -17.87 8.55
N LYS A 114 -10.34 -16.79 8.23
CA LYS A 114 -11.42 -16.78 7.24
C LYS A 114 -11.00 -16.09 5.95
N PHE A 115 -11.63 -16.48 4.85
CA PHE A 115 -11.54 -15.75 3.59
C PHE A 115 -12.63 -14.66 3.50
N PRO A 116 -12.36 -13.52 2.86
CA PRO A 116 -13.35 -12.47 2.65
C PRO A 116 -14.64 -12.96 1.98
N SER A 117 -14.52 -13.87 1.01
CA SER A 117 -15.65 -14.47 0.30
C SER A 117 -16.63 -15.26 1.19
N GLU A 118 -16.23 -15.61 2.42
CA GLU A 118 -17.03 -16.41 3.36
C GLU A 118 -17.89 -15.55 4.29
N ASN A 119 -17.76 -14.23 4.24
CA ASN A 119 -18.46 -13.32 5.16
C ASN A 119 -19.16 -12.19 4.38
N PRO A 120 -20.32 -12.46 3.75
CA PRO A 120 -21.12 -11.41 3.12
C PRO A 120 -21.51 -10.33 4.13
N SER A 121 -21.48 -9.06 3.72
CA SER A 121 -21.77 -7.93 4.61
C SER A 121 -22.38 -6.75 3.86
N ASP A 122 -23.37 -6.09 4.46
CA ASP A 122 -24.09 -4.96 3.86
C ASP A 122 -23.24 -3.68 3.70
N VAL A 123 -22.03 -3.65 4.27
CA VAL A 123 -21.08 -2.55 4.06
C VAL A 123 -20.49 -2.54 2.65
N PHE A 124 -20.53 -3.69 1.95
CA PHE A 124 -20.00 -3.85 0.60
C PHE A 124 -21.11 -3.86 -0.45
N TRP A 125 -20.83 -3.33 -1.65
CA TRP A 125 -21.72 -3.49 -2.79
C TRP A 125 -22.02 -4.97 -3.07
N PHE A 126 -23.28 -5.28 -3.34
CA PHE A 126 -23.76 -6.65 -3.57
C PHE A 126 -23.46 -7.63 -2.42
N LYS A 127 -23.21 -7.10 -1.21
CA LYS A 127 -22.77 -7.85 -0.04
C LYS A 127 -21.47 -8.63 -0.22
N SER A 128 -20.65 -8.27 -1.21
CA SER A 128 -19.42 -8.98 -1.58
C SER A 128 -18.23 -8.05 -1.56
N GLN A 129 -17.32 -8.26 -0.59
CA GLN A 129 -16.07 -7.51 -0.48
C GLN A 129 -15.29 -7.53 -1.79
N ASN A 130 -15.19 -8.71 -2.43
CA ASN A 130 -14.42 -8.87 -3.65
C ASN A 130 -15.00 -8.07 -4.82
N ILE A 131 -16.33 -8.10 -5.00
CA ILE A 131 -16.99 -7.35 -6.08
C ILE A 131 -16.89 -5.85 -5.82
N ASP A 132 -17.20 -5.40 -4.61
CA ASP A 132 -17.10 -3.98 -4.23
C ASP A 132 -15.67 -3.46 -4.46
N ASN A 133 -14.68 -4.18 -3.94
CA ASN A 133 -13.28 -3.76 -4.03
C ASN A 133 -12.74 -3.77 -5.47
N PHE A 134 -13.11 -4.78 -6.26
CA PHE A 134 -12.80 -4.80 -7.68
C PHE A 134 -13.42 -3.58 -8.38
N LEU A 135 -14.71 -3.34 -8.21
CA LEU A 135 -15.40 -2.24 -8.88
C LEU A 135 -14.83 -0.87 -8.46
N ARG A 136 -14.55 -0.65 -7.18
CA ARG A 136 -13.93 0.60 -6.71
C ARG A 136 -12.53 0.78 -7.27
N SER A 137 -11.71 -0.27 -7.28
CA SER A 137 -10.37 -0.18 -7.85
C SER A 137 -10.43 0.24 -9.33
N PHE A 138 -11.24 -0.44 -10.15
CA PHE A 138 -11.26 -0.24 -11.60
C PHE A 138 -12.11 0.95 -12.07
N PHE A 139 -13.13 1.35 -11.32
CA PHE A 139 -14.03 2.45 -11.72
C PHE A 139 -13.88 3.72 -10.89
N ILE A 140 -13.03 3.72 -9.85
CA ILE A 140 -12.71 4.91 -9.07
C ILE A 140 -11.20 5.16 -9.07
N THR A 141 -10.41 4.25 -8.50
CA THR A 141 -8.99 4.52 -8.26
C THR A 141 -8.16 4.51 -9.54
N VAL A 142 -8.35 3.55 -10.44
CA VAL A 142 -7.63 3.49 -11.74
C VAL A 142 -7.95 4.67 -12.65
N PRO A 143 -9.22 5.13 -12.78
CA PRO A 143 -9.52 6.40 -13.43
C PRO A 143 -8.75 7.59 -12.83
N LEU A 144 -8.70 7.70 -11.50
CA LEU A 144 -7.98 8.78 -10.82
C LEU A 144 -6.46 8.69 -10.97
N TRP A 145 -5.89 7.47 -10.91
CA TRP A 145 -4.51 7.20 -11.34
C TRP A 145 -4.31 7.76 -12.74
N THR A 146 -5.15 7.39 -13.70
CA THR A 146 -5.00 7.77 -15.10
C THR A 146 -5.04 9.30 -15.29
N VAL A 147 -5.85 10.01 -14.49
CA VAL A 147 -5.83 11.48 -14.45
C VAL A 147 -4.47 12.01 -13.97
N VAL A 148 -3.93 11.48 -12.88
CA VAL A 148 -2.60 11.86 -12.37
C VAL A 148 -1.53 11.62 -13.44
N GLU A 149 -1.56 10.44 -14.06
CA GLU A 149 -0.62 10.00 -15.09
C GLU A 149 -0.66 10.88 -16.34
N ILE A 150 -1.83 11.13 -16.92
CA ILE A 150 -1.94 11.90 -18.16
C ILE A 150 -1.56 13.37 -17.94
N VAL A 151 -1.89 13.95 -16.78
CA VAL A 151 -1.48 15.31 -16.43
C VAL A 151 0.04 15.39 -16.26
N MET A 152 0.63 14.40 -15.60
CA MET A 152 2.08 14.30 -15.43
C MET A 152 2.80 14.18 -16.79
N LEU A 153 2.33 13.29 -17.66
CA LEU A 153 2.86 13.11 -19.00
C LEU A 153 2.72 14.37 -19.87
N TRP A 154 1.55 15.01 -19.83
CA TRP A 154 1.29 16.26 -20.52
C TRP A 154 2.23 17.38 -20.08
N ALA A 155 2.51 17.46 -18.77
CA ALA A 155 3.46 18.44 -18.23
C ALA A 155 4.88 18.22 -18.75
N TYR A 156 5.35 16.96 -18.83
CA TYR A 156 6.63 16.63 -19.45
C TYR A 156 6.66 16.93 -20.95
N ALA A 157 5.61 16.55 -21.70
CA ALA A 157 5.51 16.78 -23.14
C ALA A 157 5.57 18.27 -23.52
N ASN A 158 5.02 19.14 -22.66
CA ASN A 158 5.00 20.59 -22.86
C ASN A 158 6.12 21.33 -22.12
N SER A 159 7.12 20.63 -21.59
CA SER A 159 8.26 21.23 -20.87
C SER A 159 7.88 22.07 -19.63
N TRP A 160 6.75 21.76 -18.98
CA TRP A 160 6.37 22.35 -17.68
C TRP A 160 7.14 21.76 -16.50
N ALA A 161 7.73 20.58 -16.70
CA ALA A 161 8.59 19.90 -15.73
C ALA A 161 9.97 19.63 -16.33
N VAL A 162 11.00 19.60 -15.47
CA VAL A 162 12.37 19.32 -15.90
C VAL A 162 12.50 17.84 -16.25
N TRP A 163 12.77 17.57 -17.53
CA TRP A 163 13.13 16.24 -18.03
C TRP A 163 14.65 16.11 -18.12
N LEU A 164 15.24 15.27 -17.27
CA LEU A 164 16.66 14.92 -17.31
C LEU A 164 16.90 13.67 -18.18
N PRO A 165 17.79 13.74 -19.19
CA PRO A 165 18.20 12.57 -19.96
C PRO A 165 19.04 11.61 -19.12
N TRP A 166 18.77 10.30 -19.24
CA TRP A 166 19.55 9.26 -18.57
C TRP A 166 21.04 9.27 -18.96
N THR A 167 21.36 9.56 -20.21
CA THR A 167 22.75 9.54 -20.73
C THR A 167 23.68 10.52 -20.01
N THR A 168 23.15 11.62 -19.46
CA THR A 168 23.93 12.67 -18.80
C THR A 168 23.69 12.76 -17.30
N HIS A 169 22.56 12.25 -16.79
CA HIS A 169 22.14 12.41 -15.39
C HIS A 169 21.86 11.09 -14.66
N TRP A 170 22.37 9.95 -15.17
CA TRP A 170 22.08 8.63 -14.60
C TRP A 170 22.35 8.50 -13.10
N VAL A 171 23.39 9.16 -12.56
CA VAL A 171 23.72 9.11 -11.12
C VAL A 171 22.56 9.69 -10.30
N TRP A 172 22.11 10.88 -10.64
CA TRP A 172 21.02 11.56 -9.94
C TRP A 172 19.71 10.77 -10.07
N LEU A 173 19.36 10.34 -11.28
CA LEU A 173 18.13 9.59 -11.51
C LEU A 173 18.13 8.22 -10.80
N THR A 174 19.30 7.59 -10.67
CA THR A 174 19.46 6.38 -9.84
C THR A 174 19.20 6.67 -8.37
N VAL A 175 19.73 7.78 -7.85
CA VAL A 175 19.45 8.21 -6.46
C VAL A 175 17.97 8.49 -6.26
N VAL A 176 17.30 9.15 -7.22
CA VAL A 176 15.84 9.39 -7.16
C VAL A 176 15.07 8.07 -7.07
N ILE A 177 15.40 7.06 -7.89
CA ILE A 177 14.75 5.74 -7.82
C ILE A 177 15.04 5.04 -6.49
N LEU A 178 16.28 5.06 -6.02
CA LEU A 178 16.66 4.41 -4.74
C LEU A 178 16.04 5.09 -3.52
N LEU A 179 15.69 6.38 -3.60
CA LEU A 179 15.02 7.09 -2.52
C LEU A 179 13.50 7.08 -2.64
N ALA A 180 12.95 6.78 -3.81
CA ALA A 180 11.51 6.84 -4.06
C ALA A 180 10.69 5.97 -3.08
N PRO A 181 11.07 4.73 -2.69
CA PRO A 181 10.31 3.98 -1.68
C PRO A 181 10.29 4.66 -0.29
N ALA A 182 11.37 5.35 0.09
CA ALA A 182 11.41 6.11 1.34
C ALA A 182 10.55 7.39 1.26
N VAL A 183 10.55 8.06 0.10
CA VAL A 183 9.67 9.21 -0.16
C VAL A 183 8.20 8.78 -0.14
N HIS A 184 7.88 7.65 -0.77
CA HIS A 184 6.57 7.03 -0.76
C HIS A 184 6.08 6.75 0.65
N GLU A 185 6.91 6.14 1.50
CA GLU A 185 6.50 5.89 2.87
C GLU A 185 6.24 7.17 3.67
N ILE A 186 7.04 8.22 3.46
CA ILE A 186 6.81 9.52 4.12
C ILE A 186 5.51 10.16 3.62
N TYR A 187 5.30 10.19 2.31
CA TYR A 187 4.09 10.74 1.70
C TYR A 187 2.84 9.99 2.17
N PHE A 188 2.87 8.66 2.05
CA PHE A 188 1.82 7.77 2.47
C PHE A 188 1.52 7.91 3.96
N PHE A 189 2.53 7.90 4.85
CA PHE A 189 2.32 8.08 6.28
C PHE A 189 1.58 9.38 6.61
N CYS A 190 1.98 10.50 5.97
CA CYS A 190 1.35 11.80 6.19
C CYS A 190 -0.11 11.81 5.72
N LEU A 191 -0.38 11.31 4.50
CA LEU A 191 -1.73 11.20 3.95
C LEU A 191 -2.59 10.26 4.80
N HIS A 192 -2.08 9.07 5.08
CA HIS A 192 -2.77 8.00 5.79
C HIS A 192 -3.13 8.44 7.21
N ARG A 193 -2.18 9.01 7.95
CA ARG A 193 -2.45 9.53 9.30
C ARG A 193 -3.46 10.69 9.29
N LEU A 194 -3.44 11.54 8.27
CA LEU A 194 -4.42 12.62 8.10
C LEU A 194 -5.84 12.05 7.88
N ILE A 195 -6.00 11.08 6.99
CA ILE A 195 -7.30 10.48 6.70
C ILE A 195 -7.84 9.60 7.85
N HIS A 196 -7.01 9.28 8.85
CA HIS A 196 -7.43 8.68 10.13
C HIS A 196 -7.97 9.68 11.17
N THR A 197 -8.00 10.98 10.86
CA THR A 197 -8.74 11.93 11.70
C THR A 197 -10.25 11.61 11.68
N PRO A 198 -11.01 11.82 12.77
CA PRO A 198 -12.37 11.31 12.88
C PRO A 198 -13.32 11.67 11.73
N PHE A 199 -13.21 12.89 11.19
CA PHE A 199 -14.04 13.35 10.08
C PHE A 199 -13.66 12.65 8.77
N LEU A 200 -12.36 12.65 8.40
CA LEU A 200 -11.90 12.04 7.16
C LEU A 200 -12.02 10.52 7.22
N TYR A 201 -11.80 9.90 8.38
CA TYR A 201 -11.97 8.47 8.55
C TYR A 201 -13.42 8.08 8.25
N LYS A 202 -14.38 8.75 8.88
CA LYS A 202 -15.80 8.42 8.72
C LYS A 202 -16.28 8.50 7.26
N HIS A 203 -15.84 9.51 6.51
CA HIS A 203 -16.40 9.81 5.19
C HIS A 203 -15.53 9.37 4.01
N ILE A 204 -14.23 9.13 4.23
CA ILE A 204 -13.26 8.81 3.18
C ILE A 204 -12.66 7.43 3.47
N HIS A 205 -11.88 7.32 4.54
CA HIS A 205 -11.01 6.15 4.75
C HIS A 205 -11.75 4.91 5.27
N SER A 206 -12.97 5.08 5.79
CA SER A 206 -13.85 3.97 6.20
C SER A 206 -14.17 3.03 5.05
N VAL A 207 -14.22 3.54 3.80
CA VAL A 207 -14.47 2.72 2.60
C VAL A 207 -13.38 1.66 2.45
N HIS A 208 -12.12 2.08 2.56
CA HIS A 208 -10.97 1.17 2.52
C HIS A 208 -10.98 0.21 3.72
N HIS A 209 -11.22 0.75 4.92
CA HIS A 209 -11.23 0.00 6.17
C HIS A 209 -12.41 -0.94 6.38
N ASN A 210 -13.46 -0.86 5.56
CA ASN A 210 -14.51 -1.90 5.53
C ASN A 210 -13.89 -3.28 5.27
N SER A 211 -12.77 -3.34 4.51
CA SER A 211 -11.97 -4.54 4.27
C SER A 211 -11.04 -4.87 5.45
N ILE A 212 -11.59 -5.11 6.64
CA ILE A 212 -10.83 -5.48 7.86
C ILE A 212 -9.98 -6.74 7.65
N ASN A 213 -10.40 -7.62 6.74
CA ASN A 213 -9.63 -8.76 6.26
C ASN A 213 -9.25 -8.48 4.79
N PRO A 214 -8.08 -7.87 4.53
CA PRO A 214 -7.65 -7.53 3.19
C PRO A 214 -7.62 -8.70 2.18
N SER A 215 -7.78 -8.35 0.91
CA SER A 215 -7.54 -9.21 -0.24
C SER A 215 -6.79 -8.44 -1.33
N PRO A 216 -6.21 -9.11 -2.34
CA PRO A 216 -5.61 -8.44 -3.49
C PRO A 216 -6.49 -7.33 -4.08
N TRP A 217 -7.81 -7.53 -4.20
CA TRP A 217 -8.71 -6.48 -4.69
C TRP A 217 -8.89 -5.29 -3.74
N SER A 218 -8.71 -5.45 -2.42
CA SER A 218 -8.82 -4.31 -1.49
C SER A 218 -7.67 -3.31 -1.61
N SER A 219 -6.56 -3.68 -2.26
CA SER A 219 -5.33 -2.87 -2.36
C SER A 219 -5.57 -1.44 -2.84
N LEU A 220 -6.46 -1.26 -3.83
CA LEU A 220 -6.80 0.04 -4.41
C LEU A 220 -8.30 0.37 -4.26
N SER A 221 -9.01 -0.33 -3.38
CA SER A 221 -10.42 -0.05 -3.08
C SER A 221 -10.51 1.12 -2.11
N MET A 222 -10.64 2.33 -2.66
CA MET A 222 -10.58 3.58 -1.91
C MET A 222 -11.70 4.52 -2.31
N HIS A 223 -12.03 5.46 -1.41
CA HIS A 223 -12.84 6.62 -1.76
C HIS A 223 -12.04 7.57 -2.68
N PRO A 224 -12.67 8.33 -3.60
CA PRO A 224 -11.95 9.26 -4.48
C PRO A 224 -11.01 10.23 -3.75
N GLY A 225 -11.45 10.76 -2.60
CA GLY A 225 -10.68 11.66 -1.73
C GLY A 225 -9.47 11.01 -1.02
N GLU A 226 -9.29 9.70 -1.16
CA GLU A 226 -8.09 8.97 -0.73
C GLU A 226 -7.29 8.49 -1.94
N GLY A 227 -7.95 7.84 -2.91
CA GLY A 227 -7.30 7.28 -4.10
C GLY A 227 -6.62 8.35 -4.98
N PHE A 228 -7.22 9.53 -5.13
CA PHE A 228 -6.60 10.62 -5.89
C PHE A 228 -5.31 11.13 -5.24
N PRO A 229 -5.30 11.62 -3.97
CA PRO A 229 -4.06 12.07 -3.36
C PRO A 229 -3.03 10.93 -3.22
N TYR A 230 -3.46 9.69 -2.99
CA TYR A 230 -2.56 8.54 -2.96
C TYR A 230 -1.77 8.40 -4.28
N MET A 231 -2.44 8.48 -5.43
CA MET A 231 -1.76 8.41 -6.74
C MET A 231 -1.00 9.70 -7.08
N ALA A 232 -1.50 10.86 -6.63
CA ALA A 232 -0.93 12.18 -6.91
C ALA A 232 0.49 12.38 -6.35
N GLU A 233 0.99 11.47 -5.52
CA GLU A 233 2.39 11.42 -5.14
C GLU A 233 3.34 11.47 -6.34
N ALA A 234 3.00 10.84 -7.46
CA ALA A 234 3.82 10.85 -8.67
C ALA A 234 4.12 12.29 -9.19
N TRP A 235 3.28 13.28 -8.84
CA TRP A 235 3.51 14.68 -9.17
C TRP A 235 4.66 15.33 -8.41
N LEU A 236 5.21 14.70 -7.36
CA LEU A 236 6.48 15.13 -6.76
C LEU A 236 7.60 15.22 -7.81
N HIS A 237 7.57 14.35 -8.83
CA HIS A 237 8.52 14.36 -9.94
C HIS A 237 8.33 15.53 -10.92
N LEU A 238 7.26 16.32 -10.80
CA LEU A 238 7.11 17.59 -11.52
C LEU A 238 7.83 18.73 -10.79
N LEU A 239 8.09 18.57 -9.48
CA LEU A 239 8.72 19.57 -8.63
C LEU A 239 10.24 19.35 -8.48
N ILE A 240 10.69 18.10 -8.55
CA ILE A 240 12.11 17.75 -8.53
C ILE A 240 12.61 17.49 -9.97
N PRO A 241 13.84 17.88 -10.33
CA PRO A 241 14.45 17.48 -11.60
C PRO A 241 14.46 15.96 -11.73
N SER A 242 13.74 15.42 -12.72
CA SER A 242 13.41 14.00 -12.77
C SER A 242 13.36 13.48 -14.21
N ASN A 243 12.90 12.25 -14.38
CA ASN A 243 12.63 11.61 -15.65
C ASN A 243 11.25 10.91 -15.57
N PRO A 244 10.50 10.81 -16.69
CA PRO A 244 9.23 10.08 -16.71
C PRO A 244 9.32 8.65 -16.16
N ILE A 245 10.44 7.94 -16.34
CA ILE A 245 10.64 6.60 -15.77
C ILE A 245 10.61 6.62 -14.24
N CYS A 246 11.23 7.62 -13.59
CA CYS A 246 11.19 7.75 -12.13
C CYS A 246 9.77 8.04 -11.63
N ALA A 247 9.02 8.85 -12.37
CA ALA A 247 7.65 9.20 -12.01
C ALA A 247 6.70 7.99 -12.16
N TYR A 248 6.87 7.21 -13.23
CA TYR A 248 6.19 5.92 -13.40
C TYR A 248 6.59 4.88 -12.36
N PHE A 249 7.86 4.85 -11.95
CA PHE A 249 8.29 3.97 -10.87
C PHE A 249 7.50 4.24 -9.59
N THR A 250 7.34 5.50 -9.19
CA THR A 250 6.53 5.90 -8.04
C THR A 250 5.05 5.54 -8.23
N LEU A 251 4.50 5.82 -9.41
CA LEU A 251 3.10 5.51 -9.74
C LEU A 251 2.82 4.00 -9.71
N HIS A 252 3.74 3.18 -10.24
CA HIS A 252 3.65 1.72 -10.23
C HIS A 252 3.92 1.13 -8.85
N ALA A 253 4.82 1.73 -8.06
CA ALA A 253 5.01 1.34 -6.66
C ALA A 253 3.74 1.59 -5.84
N ALA A 254 3.09 2.74 -6.01
CA ALA A 254 1.81 3.03 -5.35
C ALA A 254 0.68 2.11 -5.87
N GLY A 255 0.60 1.92 -7.19
CA GLY A 255 -0.44 1.14 -7.85
C GLY A 255 -0.35 -0.36 -7.61
N PHE A 256 0.73 -0.98 -8.09
CA PHE A 256 0.95 -2.43 -7.97
C PHE A 256 1.42 -2.81 -6.56
N GLY A 257 2.31 -2.01 -5.96
CA GLY A 257 2.92 -2.31 -4.67
C GLY A 257 1.95 -2.25 -3.48
N ALA A 258 0.78 -1.62 -3.64
CA ALA A 258 -0.29 -1.65 -2.63
C ALA A 258 -0.66 -3.10 -2.22
N ILE A 259 -0.46 -4.08 -3.10
CA ILE A 259 -0.73 -5.49 -2.76
C ILE A 259 0.11 -5.99 -1.59
N ASN A 260 1.32 -5.47 -1.37
CA ASN A 260 2.24 -5.95 -0.32
C ASN A 260 1.59 -5.90 1.06
N GLY A 261 0.79 -4.87 1.35
CA GLY A 261 0.02 -4.78 2.60
C GLY A 261 -1.27 -5.62 2.62
N HIS A 262 -1.80 -6.03 1.47
CA HIS A 262 -3.17 -6.56 1.32
C HIS A 262 -3.26 -8.04 0.92
N LEU A 263 -2.12 -8.71 0.78
CA LEU A 263 -2.07 -10.15 0.48
C LEU A 263 -2.76 -11.02 1.54
N GLY A 264 -2.80 -10.59 2.81
CA GLY A 264 -3.47 -11.32 3.90
C GLY A 264 -2.78 -12.62 4.33
N PHE A 265 -1.55 -12.86 3.86
CA PHE A 265 -0.69 -13.97 4.23
C PHE A 265 0.71 -13.46 4.60
N GLU A 266 1.43 -14.13 5.50
CA GLU A 266 2.87 -13.87 5.75
C GLU A 266 3.74 -14.26 4.57
N LYS A 267 3.50 -15.48 4.07
CA LYS A 267 4.26 -16.07 2.97
C LYS A 267 3.31 -16.58 1.91
N LEU A 268 3.70 -16.42 0.65
CA LEU A 268 3.03 -16.99 -0.51
C LEU A 268 3.81 -18.18 -1.03
N GLU A 269 3.19 -19.36 -1.05
CA GLU A 269 3.81 -20.60 -1.55
C GLU A 269 3.87 -20.58 -3.09
N LEU A 270 5.06 -20.34 -3.64
CA LEU A 270 5.33 -20.36 -5.09
C LEU A 270 5.45 -21.79 -5.61
N THR A 271 6.15 -22.64 -4.86
CA THR A 271 6.22 -24.10 -5.06
C THR A 271 6.00 -24.78 -3.71
N GLU A 272 6.18 -26.10 -3.64
CA GLU A 272 6.07 -26.83 -2.36
C GLU A 272 7.14 -26.41 -1.34
N ASP A 273 8.32 -26.01 -1.83
CA ASP A 273 9.51 -25.67 -1.01
C ASP A 273 9.96 -24.22 -1.14
N THR A 274 9.38 -23.43 -2.05
CA THR A 274 9.75 -22.02 -2.28
C THR A 274 8.61 -21.09 -1.92
N THR A 275 8.89 -20.10 -1.07
CA THR A 275 7.94 -19.05 -0.70
C THR A 275 8.43 -17.66 -1.07
N LEU A 276 7.49 -16.73 -1.21
CA LEU A 276 7.73 -15.30 -1.28
C LEU A 276 7.18 -14.63 -0.02
N ASP A 277 7.99 -13.79 0.62
CA ASP A 277 7.54 -12.97 1.76
C ASP A 277 6.64 -11.83 1.28
N SER A 278 5.52 -11.63 1.98
CA SER A 278 4.57 -10.57 1.65
C SER A 278 4.93 -9.23 2.29
N HIS A 279 5.57 -9.25 3.46
CA HIS A 279 5.76 -8.11 4.36
C HIS A 279 4.45 -7.48 4.88
N ALA A 280 3.32 -8.16 4.70
CA ALA A 280 1.97 -7.64 4.95
C ALA A 280 1.59 -7.49 6.44
N TYR A 281 2.37 -8.04 7.38
CA TYR A 281 1.91 -8.21 8.76
C TYR A 281 1.65 -6.87 9.47
N VAL A 282 2.53 -5.89 9.27
CA VAL A 282 2.42 -4.54 9.87
C VAL A 282 1.13 -3.85 9.41
N HIS A 283 0.82 -3.92 8.12
CA HIS A 283 -0.42 -3.37 7.54
C HIS A 283 -1.66 -4.20 7.91
N TYR A 284 -1.54 -5.52 8.05
CA TYR A 284 -2.62 -6.34 8.60
C TYR A 284 -2.99 -5.91 10.04
N LEU A 285 -2.00 -5.65 10.89
CA LEU A 285 -2.25 -5.12 12.24
C LEU A 285 -2.90 -3.72 12.19
N HIS A 286 -2.55 -2.91 11.19
CA HIS A 286 -3.23 -1.64 10.93
C HIS A 286 -4.73 -1.85 10.66
N HIS A 287 -5.11 -2.71 9.71
CA HIS A 287 -6.53 -3.02 9.44
C HIS A 287 -7.25 -3.65 10.63
N LYS A 288 -6.53 -4.39 11.49
CA LYS A 288 -7.10 -5.02 12.68
C LYS A 288 -7.39 -4.03 13.81
N TYR A 289 -6.53 -3.04 14.00
CA TYR A 289 -6.55 -2.15 15.18
C TYR A 289 -6.82 -0.67 14.87
N PHE A 290 -6.70 -0.23 13.63
CA PHE A 290 -6.97 1.11 13.08
C PHE A 290 -6.16 2.27 13.66
N GLU A 291 -5.46 2.11 14.79
CA GLU A 291 -4.74 3.19 15.49
C GLU A 291 -3.22 2.99 15.60
N VAL A 292 -2.67 2.08 14.80
CA VAL A 292 -1.26 1.69 14.78
C VAL A 292 -0.78 1.59 13.34
N ASN A 293 0.53 1.68 13.12
CA ASN A 293 1.16 1.39 11.82
C ASN A 293 0.54 2.18 10.65
N TYR A 294 0.65 3.51 10.68
CA TYR A 294 0.18 4.37 9.59
C TYR A 294 1.14 4.40 8.39
N GLY A 295 2.39 3.97 8.56
CA GLY A 295 3.35 3.77 7.47
C GLY A 295 3.06 2.50 6.70
N GLY A 296 3.84 2.28 5.64
CA GLY A 296 3.82 1.04 4.87
C GLY A 296 4.73 -0.01 5.50
N ASP A 297 5.89 -0.22 4.87
CA ASP A 297 6.75 -1.38 5.12
C ASP A 297 7.93 -1.12 6.08
N GLY A 298 8.02 0.08 6.69
CA GLY A 298 9.04 0.39 7.70
C GLY A 298 10.43 0.74 7.14
N VAL A 299 10.53 1.15 5.87
CA VAL A 299 11.72 1.76 5.27
C VAL A 299 12.08 3.06 6.00
N VAL A 300 11.08 3.82 6.45
CA VAL A 300 11.22 5.00 7.32
C VAL A 300 10.37 4.81 8.59
N PRO A 301 10.95 4.81 9.81
CA PRO A 301 10.30 4.34 11.03
C PRO A 301 9.42 5.43 11.66
N LEU A 302 8.53 6.04 10.87
CA LEU A 302 7.68 7.15 11.29
C LEU A 302 6.74 6.74 12.42
N ASP A 303 6.16 5.54 12.37
CA ASP A 303 5.35 5.02 13.46
C ASP A 303 6.11 4.84 14.77
N MET A 304 7.41 4.51 14.71
CA MET A 304 8.24 4.44 15.91
C MET A 304 8.48 5.84 16.46
N LEU A 305 8.76 6.81 15.59
CA LEU A 305 8.98 8.21 15.94
C LEU A 305 7.72 8.84 16.58
N PHE A 306 6.53 8.51 16.06
CA PHE A 306 5.26 9.05 16.53
C PHE A 306 4.55 8.17 17.57
N GLY A 307 5.16 7.06 17.98
CA GLY A 307 4.67 6.19 19.05
C GLY A 307 3.42 5.39 18.68
N THR A 308 3.24 5.08 17.39
CA THR A 308 2.12 4.32 16.81
C THR A 308 2.55 2.96 16.27
N TRP A 309 3.83 2.60 16.38
CA TRP A 309 4.36 1.29 15.96
C TRP A 309 3.76 0.12 16.76
N HIS A 310 3.43 -0.94 16.05
CA HIS A 310 2.95 -2.20 16.59
C HIS A 310 3.51 -3.39 15.80
N ASP A 311 4.38 -4.16 16.45
CA ASP A 311 5.12 -5.29 15.86
C ASP A 311 4.49 -6.67 16.09
N GLY A 312 3.35 -6.70 16.79
CA GLY A 312 2.66 -7.94 17.18
C GLY A 312 3.01 -8.42 18.59
N SER A 313 3.91 -7.72 19.30
CA SER A 313 4.27 -8.04 20.68
C SER A 313 3.17 -7.68 21.67
N LYS A 314 3.16 -8.37 22.83
CA LYS A 314 2.31 -8.01 23.97
C LYS A 314 2.60 -6.61 24.51
N GLU A 315 3.85 -6.16 24.39
CA GLU A 315 4.24 -4.82 24.83
C GLU A 315 3.59 -3.74 23.95
N ALA A 316 3.62 -3.93 22.62
CA ALA A 316 2.94 -3.03 21.69
C ALA A 316 1.41 -3.01 21.91
N ASP A 317 0.80 -4.18 22.16
CA ASP A 317 -0.62 -4.31 22.51
C ASP A 317 -0.95 -3.48 23.77
N GLU A 318 -0.15 -3.58 24.83
CA GLU A 318 -0.40 -2.83 26.07
C GLU A 318 -0.18 -1.32 25.90
N LYS A 319 0.82 -0.90 25.11
CA LYS A 319 1.02 0.52 24.75
C LYS A 319 -0.21 1.07 24.00
N MET A 320 -0.72 0.33 23.03
CA MET A 320 -1.94 0.69 22.30
C MET A 320 -3.15 0.81 23.24
N LYS A 321 -3.42 -0.22 24.05
CA LYS A 321 -4.53 -0.19 25.02
C LYS A 321 -4.42 0.98 26.00
N ALA A 322 -3.22 1.33 26.44
CA ALA A 322 -3.00 2.49 27.31
C ALA A 322 -3.35 3.82 26.62
N ARG A 323 -2.97 4.01 25.34
CA ARG A 323 -3.38 5.18 24.55
C ARG A 323 -4.89 5.25 24.41
N PHE A 324 -5.53 4.12 24.13
CA PHE A 324 -6.98 4.04 23.99
C PHE A 324 -7.73 4.39 25.28
N ARG A 325 -7.28 3.88 26.44
CA ARG A 325 -7.82 4.24 27.76
C ARG A 325 -7.73 5.75 28.01
N LYS A 326 -6.56 6.35 27.79
CA LYS A 326 -6.33 7.80 27.94
C LYS A 326 -7.24 8.64 27.02
N LYS A 327 -7.46 8.19 25.78
CA LYS A 327 -8.36 8.85 24.83
C LYS A 327 -9.81 8.83 25.32
N LYS A 328 -10.28 7.68 25.83
CA LYS A 328 -11.63 7.53 26.40
C LYS A 328 -11.84 8.41 27.63
N GLU A 329 -10.88 8.43 28.54
CA GLU A 329 -10.92 9.29 29.74
C GLU A 329 -11.05 10.78 29.37
N LYS A 330 -10.23 11.25 28.42
CA LYS A 330 -10.29 12.63 27.91
C LYS A 330 -11.61 12.96 27.21
N GLN A 331 -12.23 12.00 26.54
CA GLN A 331 -13.54 12.19 25.92
C GLN A 331 -14.65 12.26 26.97
N ASN A 332 -14.59 11.41 27.99
CA ASN A 332 -15.55 11.41 29.08
C ASN A 332 -15.46 12.69 29.93
N SER A 333 -14.25 13.21 30.17
CA SER A 333 -14.06 14.46 30.91
C SER A 333 -14.54 15.72 30.17
N ARG A 334 -14.81 15.61 28.86
CA ARG A 334 -15.31 16.70 28.00
C ARG A 334 -16.82 16.66 27.79
N LYS A 335 -17.50 15.60 28.22
CA LYS A 335 -18.97 15.57 28.20
C LYS A 335 -19.47 16.43 29.38
N PRO A 336 -20.36 17.41 29.15
CA PRO A 336 -20.98 18.12 30.26
C PRO A 336 -21.72 17.12 31.15
N THR A 337 -21.58 17.26 32.47
CA THR A 337 -22.42 16.55 33.44
C THR A 337 -23.87 16.79 33.05
N ALA A 338 -24.61 15.72 32.77
CA ALA A 338 -26.04 15.80 32.53
C ALA A 338 -26.67 16.54 33.72
N THR A 339 -27.29 17.69 33.45
CA THR A 339 -28.13 18.38 34.42
C THR A 339 -29.21 17.37 34.85
N PRO A 340 -29.36 17.06 36.14
CA PRO A 340 -30.48 16.24 36.60
C PRO A 340 -31.77 16.90 36.14
N ALA A 341 -32.68 16.13 35.52
CA ALA A 341 -34.02 16.61 35.22
C ALA A 341 -34.74 16.86 36.55
N GLU A 342 -35.19 18.11 36.76
CA GLU A 342 -36.08 18.48 37.87
C GLU A 342 -37.51 18.00 37.64
#